data_AF-A0A401RHB1-F1
#
_entry.id   AF-A0A401RHB1-F1
#
_cell.length_a   1.000
_cell.length_b   1.000
_cell.length_c   1.000
_cell.angle_alpha   90.00
_cell.angle_beta   90.00
_cell.angle_gamma   90.00
#
_symmetry.space_group_name_H-M   'P 1'
#
loop_
_entity.id
_entity.type
_entity.pdbx_description
1 polymer ?
#
loop_
_entity_poly.entity_id
_entity_poly.type
_entity_poly.pdbx_seq_one_letter_code
_entity_poly.pdbx_strand_id
1 'polypeptide(L)'
;MPRNLTPSPLCLAESGDFLALDLGGTNFRVLRVKVSDNGKQKVEIENRICAVPEDLMHGTGTQVGASLFARRLQKSVRRLVPWCDVRFLPSEDGSGKGAAMVTAVASRLAKQQELREATLRALTLDEKQLLQVKQRMRAEMERGLTKDGHATAPVKMLPTYVRSTPDGTEKGDFLALDLGGTNFRVLLVKLRSGKRRVAEMHNKIYAIPVDAMEGTGEELFDHIVHCISEFMEYMGIKQCVLPLGFTFSFPCEQRGLDQAILLKWTKGFKATGCEGEDVVDLLREAIKRREEFDLDVVAIVNDTVGTMMSCGYDDPFCEVGLIVGTGCNACYMEEMKNVETVEGDEGRMCINTEWGAFGDNGCLDDIRTEFDREVDRLSMNPGKQTTRSTAIRAASMEWAPLLSVMITIFHQFSVRFDGLPHQARFIKAYEVVKAVSETAARIGKDAVRFGPICGDTLIMSTLQNVMPTG
;
A
#
# COMPACT_ATOMS: atom_id res chain seq x y z
N MET A 1 -5.63 -52.48 -7.44
CA MET A 1 -5.16 -51.27 -6.74
C MET A 1 -4.86 -50.19 -7.79
N PRO A 2 -5.50 -49.02 -7.72
CA PRO A 2 -5.48 -48.04 -8.80
C PRO A 2 -4.18 -47.24 -8.79
N ARG A 3 -3.67 -46.96 -9.99
CA ARG A 3 -2.49 -46.10 -10.24
C ARG A 3 -2.89 -44.64 -10.16
N ASN A 4 -2.04 -43.85 -9.50
CA ASN A 4 -2.08 -42.40 -9.43
C ASN A 4 -2.18 -41.76 -10.83
N LEU A 5 -3.22 -40.94 -11.04
CA LEU A 5 -3.28 -39.94 -12.10
C LEU A 5 -3.33 -38.57 -11.43
N THR A 6 -2.24 -37.84 -11.53
CA THR A 6 -2.15 -36.40 -11.30
C THR A 6 -3.01 -35.65 -12.33
N PRO A 7 -3.77 -34.62 -11.96
CA PRO A 7 -4.44 -33.77 -12.94
C PRO A 7 -3.40 -32.86 -13.62
N SER A 8 -3.27 -32.98 -14.93
CA SER A 8 -2.48 -32.07 -15.76
C SER A 8 -3.18 -30.70 -15.86
N PRO A 9 -2.46 -29.57 -15.74
CA PRO A 9 -3.04 -28.24 -15.93
C PRO A 9 -3.09 -27.91 -17.42
N LEU A 10 -4.24 -28.15 -18.05
CA LEU A 10 -4.51 -27.73 -19.43
C LEU A 10 -5.92 -27.14 -19.50
N CYS A 11 -6.03 -25.84 -19.28
CA CYS A 11 -7.02 -25.05 -20.00
C CYS A 11 -6.28 -24.34 -21.11
N LEU A 12 -6.22 -24.96 -22.28
CA LEU A 12 -5.89 -24.31 -23.53
C LEU A 12 -6.84 -23.13 -23.70
N ALA A 13 -6.31 -21.90 -23.71
CA ALA A 13 -6.98 -20.81 -24.39
C ALA A 13 -6.96 -21.16 -25.87
N GLU A 14 -8.11 -21.57 -26.43
CA GLU A 14 -8.20 -21.90 -27.85
C GLU A 14 -8.14 -20.59 -28.67
N SER A 15 -6.92 -20.14 -28.98
CA SER A 15 -6.69 -19.18 -30.04
C SER A 15 -7.06 -19.83 -31.36
N GLY A 16 -7.97 -19.22 -32.13
CA GLY A 16 -8.52 -19.85 -33.31
C GLY A 16 -9.37 -18.91 -34.16
N ASP A 17 -9.51 -19.26 -35.43
CA ASP A 17 -10.49 -18.68 -36.35
C ASP A 17 -11.77 -19.53 -36.26
N PHE A 18 -12.84 -18.96 -35.70
CA PHE A 18 -14.11 -19.66 -35.50
C PHE A 18 -15.14 -19.14 -36.50
N LEU A 19 -15.93 -20.05 -37.07
CA LEU A 19 -17.03 -19.71 -37.95
C LEU A 19 -18.35 -20.11 -37.30
N ALA A 20 -19.24 -19.13 -37.11
CA ALA A 20 -20.61 -19.37 -36.67
C ALA A 20 -21.57 -19.10 -37.83
N LEU A 21 -22.51 -20.03 -38.02
CA LEU A 21 -23.57 -19.96 -39.02
C LEU A 21 -24.89 -19.74 -38.30
N ASP A 22 -25.47 -18.56 -38.50
CA ASP A 22 -26.81 -18.23 -38.01
C ASP A 22 -27.82 -18.41 -39.16
N LEU A 23 -28.72 -19.38 -39.00
CA LEU A 23 -29.72 -19.76 -39.99
C LEU A 23 -31.07 -19.18 -39.54
N GLY A 24 -31.44 -18.02 -40.07
CA GLY A 24 -32.69 -17.32 -39.75
C GLY A 24 -33.49 -16.96 -40.99
N GLY A 25 -34.57 -17.69 -41.27
CA GLY A 25 -35.49 -17.38 -42.37
C GLY A 25 -34.84 -17.46 -43.76
N THR A 26 -34.99 -16.40 -44.57
CA THR A 26 -34.57 -16.33 -45.98
C THR A 26 -33.08 -16.07 -46.21
N ASN A 27 -32.31 -15.81 -45.15
CA ASN A 27 -30.89 -15.48 -45.23
C ASN A 27 -30.10 -16.31 -44.21
N PHE A 28 -28.83 -16.59 -44.51
CA PHE A 28 -27.89 -17.08 -43.51
C PHE A 28 -26.75 -16.09 -43.30
N ARG A 29 -26.33 -15.94 -42.04
CA ARG A 29 -25.22 -15.08 -41.67
C ARG A 29 -24.02 -15.95 -41.36
N VAL A 30 -22.89 -15.62 -41.97
CA VAL A 30 -21.59 -16.21 -41.64
C VAL A 30 -20.84 -15.19 -40.80
N LEU A 31 -20.60 -15.56 -39.55
CA LEU A 31 -19.80 -14.78 -38.62
C LEU A 31 -18.43 -15.44 -38.51
N ARG A 32 -17.39 -14.74 -38.96
CA ARG A 32 -16.01 -15.14 -38.66
C ARG A 32 -15.59 -14.40 -37.39
N VAL A 33 -15.30 -15.18 -36.35
CA VAL A 33 -14.84 -14.68 -35.06
C VAL A 33 -13.39 -15.11 -34.89
N LYS A 34 -12.47 -14.16 -34.98
CA LYS A 34 -11.05 -14.41 -34.76
C LYS A 34 -10.71 -14.08 -33.32
N VAL A 35 -10.28 -15.09 -32.57
CA VAL A 35 -9.85 -14.93 -31.18
C VAL A 35 -8.34 -15.11 -31.13
N SER A 36 -7.63 -14.02 -30.86
CA SER A 36 -6.18 -14.05 -30.62
C SER A 36 -5.87 -13.73 -29.17
N ASP A 37 -4.95 -14.52 -28.60
CA ASP A 37 -4.44 -14.32 -27.25
C ASP A 37 -3.01 -13.78 -27.30
N ASN A 38 -2.89 -12.46 -27.28
CA ASN A 38 -1.61 -11.75 -27.10
C ASN A 38 -1.58 -11.04 -25.73
N GLY A 39 -2.12 -11.68 -24.67
CA GLY A 39 -2.19 -11.10 -23.32
C GLY A 39 -3.31 -10.08 -23.10
N LYS A 40 -4.10 -9.78 -24.15
CA LYS A 40 -5.44 -9.18 -24.09
C LYS A 40 -6.30 -9.94 -25.11
N GLN A 41 -7.40 -10.56 -24.69
CA GLN A 41 -8.31 -11.20 -25.64
C GLN A 41 -8.82 -10.16 -26.63
N LYS A 42 -8.45 -10.31 -27.91
CA LYS A 42 -8.96 -9.48 -29.00
C LYS A 42 -9.92 -10.34 -29.82
N VAL A 43 -11.15 -9.85 -29.98
CA VAL A 43 -12.20 -10.50 -30.76
C VAL A 43 -12.51 -9.62 -31.97
N GLU A 44 -12.16 -10.10 -33.16
CA GLU A 44 -12.54 -9.46 -34.43
C GLU A 44 -13.69 -10.23 -35.07
N ILE A 45 -14.77 -9.52 -35.44
CA ILE A 45 -15.98 -10.11 -36.00
C ILE A 45 -16.20 -9.55 -37.41
N GLU A 46 -16.09 -10.42 -38.42
CA GLU A 46 -16.51 -10.11 -39.79
C GLU A 46 -17.88 -10.76 -40.06
N ASN A 47 -18.84 -9.95 -40.53
CA ASN A 47 -20.18 -10.37 -40.86
C ASN A 47 -20.39 -10.36 -42.38
N ARG A 48 -20.78 -11.51 -42.95
CA ARG A 48 -21.32 -11.59 -44.31
C ARG A 48 -22.71 -12.20 -44.29
N ILE A 49 -23.63 -11.48 -44.93
CA ILE A 49 -25.00 -11.93 -45.16
C ILE A 49 -25.05 -12.58 -46.54
N CYS A 50 -25.47 -13.83 -46.59
CA CYS A 50 -25.65 -14.58 -47.82
C CYS A 50 -27.14 -14.95 -47.96
N ALA A 51 -27.72 -14.60 -49.10
CA ALA A 51 -29.08 -15.02 -49.43
C ALA A 51 -29.12 -16.54 -49.59
N VAL A 52 -30.15 -17.19 -49.02
CA VAL A 52 -30.38 -18.62 -49.26
C VAL A 52 -30.92 -18.75 -50.69
N PRO A 53 -30.28 -19.54 -51.57
CA PRO A 53 -30.79 -19.76 -52.93
C PRO A 53 -32.26 -20.21 -52.92
N GLU A 54 -33.10 -19.63 -53.78
CA GLU A 54 -34.56 -19.86 -53.79
C GLU A 54 -34.95 -21.33 -53.98
N ASP A 55 -34.10 -22.11 -54.65
CA ASP A 55 -34.26 -23.55 -54.89
C ASP A 55 -34.05 -24.41 -53.62
N LEU A 56 -33.48 -23.83 -52.57
CA LEU A 56 -33.36 -24.45 -51.24
C LEU A 56 -34.51 -24.05 -50.30
N MET A 57 -35.30 -23.03 -50.66
CA MET A 57 -36.40 -22.47 -49.85
C MET A 57 -37.77 -23.10 -50.16
N HIS A 58 -37.91 -23.77 -51.31
CA HIS A 58 -39.17 -24.39 -51.75
C HIS A 58 -39.09 -25.91 -51.63
N GLY A 59 -39.53 -26.44 -50.49
CA GLY A 59 -39.74 -27.88 -50.28
C GLY A 59 -41.18 -28.15 -49.83
N THR A 60 -41.90 -29.01 -50.53
CA THR A 60 -43.20 -29.51 -50.06
C THR A 60 -42.97 -30.34 -48.80
N GLY A 61 -43.57 -29.92 -47.67
CA GLY A 61 -43.30 -30.39 -46.31
C GLY A 61 -43.57 -31.87 -46.04
N THR A 62 -42.78 -32.74 -46.67
CA THR A 62 -42.65 -34.16 -46.36
C THR A 62 -41.23 -34.40 -45.86
N GLN A 63 -41.07 -35.31 -44.89
CA GLN A 63 -39.81 -35.61 -44.18
C GLN A 63 -38.58 -35.93 -45.07
N VAL A 64 -38.77 -36.06 -46.39
CA VAL A 64 -37.70 -36.30 -47.38
C VAL A 64 -36.83 -35.04 -47.64
N GLY A 65 -37.37 -33.81 -47.43
CA GLY A 65 -36.71 -32.54 -47.80
C GLY A 65 -35.50 -32.11 -46.96
N ALA A 66 -35.48 -32.42 -45.66
CA ALA A 66 -34.39 -32.03 -44.77
C ALA A 66 -33.05 -32.70 -45.14
N SER A 67 -33.10 -33.93 -45.67
CA SER A 67 -31.92 -34.70 -46.06
C SER A 67 -31.22 -34.15 -47.31
N LEU A 68 -32.00 -33.60 -48.27
CA LEU A 68 -31.48 -33.06 -49.53
C LEU A 68 -30.86 -31.67 -49.30
N PHE A 69 -31.49 -30.84 -48.47
CA PHE A 69 -30.97 -29.53 -48.06
C PHE A 69 -29.62 -29.67 -47.36
N ALA A 70 -29.54 -30.54 -46.33
CA ALA A 70 -28.30 -30.76 -45.58
C ALA A 70 -27.14 -31.21 -46.49
N ARG A 71 -27.40 -32.13 -47.44
CA ARG A 71 -26.41 -32.60 -48.41
C ARG A 71 -25.95 -31.50 -49.36
N ARG A 72 -26.86 -30.67 -49.87
CA ARG A 72 -26.52 -29.54 -50.75
C ARG A 72 -25.71 -28.48 -50.01
N LEU A 73 -26.12 -28.13 -48.78
CA LEU A 73 -25.40 -27.19 -47.93
C LEU A 73 -23.97 -27.65 -47.65
N GLN A 74 -23.80 -28.89 -47.18
CA GLN A 74 -22.46 -29.45 -46.91
C GLN A 74 -21.57 -29.45 -48.16
N LYS A 75 -22.11 -29.83 -49.32
CA LYS A 75 -21.36 -29.84 -50.59
C LYS A 75 -20.96 -28.42 -51.02
N SER A 76 -21.86 -27.45 -50.89
CA SER A 76 -21.60 -26.05 -51.23
C SER A 76 -20.55 -25.44 -50.31
N VAL A 77 -20.64 -25.66 -49.00
CA VAL A 77 -19.65 -25.14 -48.03
C VAL A 77 -18.26 -25.70 -48.32
N ARG A 78 -18.13 -27.02 -48.52
CA ARG A 78 -16.83 -27.64 -48.87
C ARG A 78 -16.23 -27.09 -50.17
N ARG A 79 -17.06 -26.69 -51.13
CA ARG A 79 -16.58 -26.10 -52.40
C ARG A 79 -16.17 -24.64 -52.23
N LEU A 80 -16.84 -23.89 -51.36
CA LEU A 80 -16.57 -22.47 -51.11
C LEU A 80 -15.35 -22.26 -50.20
N VAL A 81 -15.14 -23.16 -49.24
CA VAL A 81 -14.01 -23.11 -48.29
C VAL A 81 -13.22 -24.43 -48.28
N PRO A 82 -12.58 -24.81 -49.40
CA PRO A 82 -11.91 -26.11 -49.53
C PRO A 82 -10.68 -26.28 -48.62
N TRP A 83 -10.14 -25.19 -48.08
CA TRP A 83 -9.02 -25.19 -47.14
C TRP A 83 -9.44 -25.40 -45.67
N CYS A 84 -10.74 -25.51 -45.37
CA CYS A 84 -11.26 -25.72 -44.03
C CYS A 84 -11.96 -27.09 -43.92
N ASP A 85 -11.59 -27.88 -42.91
CA ASP A 85 -12.35 -29.08 -42.55
C ASP A 85 -13.54 -28.70 -41.64
N VAL A 86 -14.74 -28.73 -42.20
CA VAL A 86 -15.96 -28.30 -41.52
C VAL A 86 -16.81 -29.51 -41.13
N ARG A 87 -16.96 -29.72 -39.83
CA ARG A 87 -17.85 -30.73 -39.26
C ARG A 87 -19.21 -30.13 -38.90
N PHE A 88 -20.26 -30.62 -39.55
CA PHE A 88 -21.64 -30.24 -39.23
C PHE A 88 -22.21 -31.19 -38.19
N LEU A 89 -22.58 -30.65 -37.03
CA LEU A 89 -23.21 -31.40 -35.94
C LEU A 89 -24.67 -30.94 -35.82
N PRO A 90 -25.66 -31.80 -36.09
CA PRO A 90 -27.06 -31.46 -35.83
C PRO A 90 -27.31 -31.39 -34.32
N SER A 91 -28.03 -30.37 -33.86
CA SER A 91 -28.48 -30.29 -32.47
C SER A 91 -29.83 -31.00 -32.35
N GLU A 92 -29.83 -32.24 -31.86
CA GLU A 92 -31.04 -33.07 -31.73
C GLU A 92 -32.06 -32.47 -30.76
N ASP A 93 -31.58 -31.77 -29.72
CA ASP A 93 -32.41 -31.17 -28.66
C ASP A 93 -32.73 -29.67 -28.89
N GLY A 94 -32.43 -29.13 -30.08
CA GLY A 94 -32.57 -27.71 -30.37
C GLY A 94 -31.58 -26.82 -29.59
N SER A 95 -31.98 -25.60 -29.20
CA SER A 95 -31.12 -24.63 -28.49
C SER A 95 -31.09 -24.82 -26.96
N GLY A 96 -31.95 -25.70 -26.41
CA GLY A 96 -32.14 -25.85 -24.97
C GLY A 96 -30.88 -26.28 -24.22
N LYS A 97 -30.11 -27.23 -24.77
CA LYS A 97 -28.83 -27.69 -24.19
C LYS A 97 -27.78 -26.57 -24.12
N GLY A 98 -27.69 -25.75 -25.17
CA GLY A 98 -26.79 -24.59 -25.20
C GLY A 98 -27.19 -23.53 -24.17
N ALA A 99 -28.48 -23.20 -24.08
CA ALA A 99 -29.01 -22.27 -23.09
C ALA A 99 -28.76 -22.76 -21.65
N ALA A 100 -28.94 -24.05 -21.37
CA ALA A 100 -28.65 -24.65 -20.07
C ALA A 100 -27.15 -24.55 -19.69
N MET A 101 -26.24 -24.77 -20.64
CA MET A 101 -24.79 -24.64 -20.41
C MET A 101 -24.38 -23.20 -20.09
N VAL A 102 -24.89 -22.21 -20.86
CA VAL A 102 -24.64 -20.79 -20.57
C VAL A 102 -25.21 -20.40 -19.21
N THR A 103 -26.43 -20.87 -18.90
CA THR A 103 -27.08 -20.63 -17.60
C THR A 103 -26.27 -21.21 -16.44
N ALA A 104 -25.72 -22.42 -16.59
CA ALA A 104 -24.87 -23.04 -15.57
C ALA A 104 -23.58 -22.23 -15.30
N VAL A 105 -22.94 -21.71 -16.35
CA VAL A 105 -21.76 -20.84 -16.22
C VAL A 105 -22.13 -19.51 -15.57
N ALA A 106 -23.21 -18.87 -16.03
CA ALA A 106 -23.70 -17.61 -15.47
C ALA A 106 -24.07 -17.74 -13.98
N SER A 107 -24.77 -18.81 -13.62
CA SER A 107 -25.14 -19.11 -12.22
C SER A 107 -23.90 -19.32 -11.34
N ARG A 108 -22.89 -20.06 -11.83
CA ARG A 108 -21.62 -20.23 -11.12
C ARG A 108 -20.90 -18.90 -10.90
N LEU A 109 -20.84 -18.03 -11.91
CA LEU A 109 -20.19 -16.72 -11.81
C LEU A 109 -20.95 -15.78 -10.87
N ALA A 110 -22.28 -15.77 -10.92
CA ALA A 110 -23.12 -15.01 -10.00
C ALA A 110 -22.87 -15.43 -8.54
N LYS A 111 -22.81 -16.74 -8.27
CA LYS A 111 -22.49 -17.26 -6.93
C LYS A 111 -21.09 -16.86 -6.46
N GLN A 112 -20.10 -16.86 -7.35
CA GLN A 112 -18.75 -16.38 -7.02
C GLN A 112 -18.73 -14.88 -6.71
N GLN A 113 -19.50 -14.09 -7.46
CA GLN A 113 -19.63 -12.65 -7.24
C GLN A 113 -20.29 -12.36 -5.90
N GLU A 114 -21.38 -13.06 -5.57
CA GLU A 114 -22.09 -12.93 -4.29
C GLU A 114 -21.19 -13.25 -3.09
N LEU A 115 -20.40 -14.34 -3.16
CA LEU A 115 -19.42 -14.68 -2.13
C LEU A 115 -18.36 -13.59 -1.98
N ARG A 116 -17.83 -13.07 -3.08
CA ARG A 116 -16.87 -11.97 -3.06
C ARG A 116 -17.47 -10.74 -2.39
N GLU A 117 -18.66 -10.31 -2.81
CA GLU A 117 -19.34 -9.15 -2.21
C GLU A 117 -19.65 -9.36 -0.73
N ALA A 118 -20.02 -10.57 -0.30
CA ALA A 118 -20.21 -10.88 1.11
C ALA A 118 -18.92 -10.66 1.91
N THR A 119 -17.77 -11.16 1.43
CA THR A 119 -16.47 -10.95 2.08
C THR A 119 -16.07 -9.47 2.09
N LEU A 120 -16.26 -8.75 0.99
CA LEU A 120 -15.87 -7.34 0.87
C LEU A 120 -16.76 -6.38 1.66
N ARG A 121 -18.03 -6.73 1.87
CA ARG A 121 -18.94 -5.92 2.70
C ARG A 121 -18.43 -5.76 4.12
N ALA A 122 -17.80 -6.79 4.70
CA ALA A 122 -17.17 -6.69 6.02
C ALA A 122 -16.01 -5.69 6.09
N LEU A 123 -15.47 -5.28 4.93
CA LEU A 123 -14.39 -4.31 4.84
C LEU A 123 -14.90 -2.86 4.77
N THR A 124 -16.15 -2.67 4.36
CA THR A 124 -16.77 -1.36 4.15
C THR A 124 -17.33 -0.85 5.46
N LEU A 125 -16.95 0.38 5.84
CA LEU A 125 -17.52 1.07 7.00
C LEU A 125 -18.57 2.06 6.51
N ASP A 126 -19.75 2.04 7.13
CA ASP A 126 -20.77 3.06 6.89
C ASP A 126 -20.44 4.36 7.66
N GLU A 127 -21.16 5.43 7.33
CA GLU A 127 -20.96 6.75 7.95
C GLU A 127 -21.12 6.72 9.48
N LYS A 128 -22.05 5.91 10.00
CA LYS A 128 -22.28 5.80 11.43
C LYS A 128 -21.10 5.13 12.12
N GLN A 129 -20.54 4.08 11.53
CA GLN A 129 -19.34 3.41 12.03
C GLN A 129 -18.14 4.36 12.00
N LEU A 130 -17.96 5.14 10.94
CA LEU A 130 -16.88 6.15 10.86
C LEU A 130 -17.01 7.23 11.94
N LEU A 131 -18.23 7.71 12.22
CA LEU A 131 -18.48 8.65 13.31
C LEU A 131 -18.19 8.03 14.68
N GLN A 132 -18.50 6.75 14.88
CA GLN A 132 -18.13 6.04 16.12
C GLN A 132 -16.61 5.92 16.27
N VAL A 133 -15.88 5.58 15.20
CA VAL A 133 -14.41 5.53 15.20
C VAL A 133 -13.83 6.90 15.57
N LYS A 134 -14.35 7.98 14.97
CA LYS A 134 -13.96 9.36 15.30
C LYS A 134 -14.18 9.68 16.78
N GLN A 135 -15.33 9.31 17.35
CA GLN A 135 -15.63 9.53 18.76
C GLN A 135 -14.70 8.75 19.69
N ARG A 136 -14.43 7.47 19.36
CA ARG A 136 -13.49 6.63 20.10
C ARG A 136 -12.06 7.18 20.07
N MET A 137 -11.58 7.61 18.90
CA MET A 137 -10.27 8.26 18.77
C MET A 137 -10.19 9.51 19.65
N ARG A 138 -11.22 10.37 19.60
CA ARG A 138 -11.27 11.58 20.44
C ARG A 138 -11.20 11.25 21.94
N ALA A 139 -11.96 10.26 22.40
CA ALA A 139 -11.93 9.84 23.80
C ALA A 139 -10.54 9.31 24.22
N GLU A 140 -9.86 8.58 23.33
CA GLU A 140 -8.50 8.09 23.60
C GLU A 140 -7.45 9.21 23.58
N MET A 141 -7.61 10.23 22.72
CA MET A 141 -6.79 11.45 22.75
C MET A 141 -6.97 12.22 24.07
N GLU A 142 -8.22 12.47 24.47
CA GLU A 142 -8.53 13.13 25.75
C GLU A 142 -7.93 12.34 26.92
N ARG A 143 -8.06 11.01 26.92
CA ARG A 143 -7.46 10.14 27.94
C ARG A 143 -5.93 10.21 27.96
N GLY A 144 -5.29 10.22 26.79
CA GLY A 144 -3.83 10.29 26.66
C GLY A 144 -3.20 11.59 27.16
N LEU A 145 -3.97 12.70 27.17
CA LEU A 145 -3.51 14.00 27.64
C LEU A 145 -3.58 14.17 29.17
N THR A 146 -4.48 13.45 29.84
CA THR A 146 -4.65 13.52 31.30
C THR A 146 -3.54 12.82 32.08
N LYS A 147 -3.18 13.32 33.27
CA LYS A 147 -2.17 12.67 34.13
C LYS A 147 -2.53 11.24 34.49
N ASP A 148 -3.80 11.00 34.85
CA ASP A 148 -4.27 9.70 35.30
C ASP A 148 -4.44 8.70 34.14
N GLY A 149 -4.85 9.19 32.96
CA GLY A 149 -5.11 8.36 31.79
C GLY A 149 -3.87 7.98 30.99
N HIS A 150 -2.86 8.86 30.93
CA HIS A 150 -1.69 8.76 30.04
C HIS A 150 -0.97 7.40 30.11
N ALA A 151 -0.76 6.89 31.33
CA ALA A 151 -0.04 5.63 31.54
C ALA A 151 -0.70 4.43 30.84
N THR A 152 -2.05 4.40 30.79
CA THR A 152 -2.82 3.27 30.25
C THR A 152 -3.48 3.55 28.90
N ALA A 153 -3.44 4.79 28.41
CA ALA A 153 -3.96 5.14 27.11
C ALA A 153 -3.14 4.46 25.98
N PRO A 154 -3.80 3.86 24.97
CA PRO A 154 -3.15 3.37 23.75
C PRO A 154 -2.64 4.54 22.91
N VAL A 155 -3.43 5.62 22.77
CA VAL A 155 -3.00 6.85 22.10
C VAL A 155 -2.24 7.68 23.14
N LYS A 156 -0.93 7.80 22.98
CA LYS A 156 -0.06 8.31 24.04
C LYS A 156 -0.06 9.82 24.19
N MET A 157 -0.33 10.57 23.13
CA MET A 157 -0.38 12.04 23.20
C MET A 157 0.90 12.63 23.82
N LEU A 158 2.04 12.24 23.26
CA LEU A 158 3.36 12.56 23.78
C LEU A 158 3.70 14.05 23.56
N PRO A 159 4.05 14.79 24.63
CA PRO A 159 4.57 16.16 24.52
C PRO A 159 5.87 16.23 23.72
N THR A 160 5.99 17.21 22.83
CA THR A 160 7.19 17.34 21.95
C THR A 160 8.10 18.50 22.34
N TYR A 161 7.68 19.33 23.31
CA TYR A 161 8.34 20.58 23.70
C TYR A 161 8.44 21.67 22.62
N VAL A 162 7.85 21.44 21.44
CA VAL A 162 7.74 22.47 20.40
C VAL A 162 6.48 23.30 20.63
N ARG A 163 6.64 24.59 20.93
CA ARG A 163 5.55 25.46 21.43
C ARG A 163 4.87 26.36 20.38
N SER A 164 5.44 26.48 19.19
CA SER A 164 4.86 27.26 18.11
C SER A 164 5.31 26.75 16.75
N THR A 165 4.52 27.05 15.71
CA THR A 165 4.92 26.92 14.32
C THR A 165 5.90 28.01 13.92
N PRO A 166 6.58 27.89 12.76
CA PRO A 166 7.54 28.89 12.33
C PRO A 166 6.94 30.28 12.14
N ASP A 167 7.62 31.32 12.62
CA ASP A 167 7.17 32.72 12.55
C ASP A 167 7.89 33.53 11.46
N GLY A 168 8.93 32.98 10.84
CA GLY A 168 9.73 33.60 9.79
C GLY A 168 10.93 34.40 10.28
N THR A 169 11.19 34.41 11.59
CA THR A 169 12.40 35.00 12.17
C THR A 169 13.59 34.02 12.15
N GLU A 170 13.34 32.75 11.83
CA GLU A 170 14.34 31.69 11.78
C GLU A 170 15.41 31.99 10.74
N LYS A 171 16.67 31.88 11.14
CA LYS A 171 17.83 32.14 10.30
C LYS A 171 19.05 31.40 10.83
N GLY A 172 19.93 30.97 9.93
CA GLY A 172 21.15 30.27 10.29
C GLY A 172 21.42 29.08 9.38
N ASP A 173 22.50 28.37 9.68
CA ASP A 173 22.89 27.13 9.04
C ASP A 173 22.75 26.01 10.07
N PHE A 174 22.02 24.97 9.73
CA PHE A 174 21.65 23.88 10.65
C PHE A 174 21.97 22.54 10.00
N LEU A 175 22.46 21.60 10.80
CA LEU A 175 22.47 20.20 10.42
C LEU A 175 21.14 19.57 10.82
N ALA A 176 20.64 18.65 10.00
CA ALA A 176 19.51 17.83 10.36
C ALA A 176 19.78 16.36 10.05
N LEU A 177 19.33 15.49 10.94
CA LEU A 177 19.34 14.04 10.75
C LEU A 177 17.91 13.56 10.55
N ASP A 178 17.70 12.63 9.63
CA ASP A 178 16.41 11.98 9.43
C ASP A 178 16.58 10.47 9.50
N LEU A 179 16.14 9.91 10.62
CA LEU A 179 16.15 8.49 10.91
C LEU A 179 14.72 8.00 11.17
N GLY A 180 14.13 7.33 10.20
CA GLY A 180 12.81 6.74 10.34
C GLY A 180 12.58 5.43 9.58
N GLY A 181 13.59 4.93 8.89
CA GLY A 181 13.57 3.69 8.10
C GLY A 181 14.99 3.29 7.69
N THR A 182 15.12 2.50 6.63
CA THR A 182 16.43 2.01 6.14
C THR A 182 17.26 3.09 5.44
N ASN A 183 16.62 4.18 4.99
CA ASN A 183 17.25 5.31 4.34
C ASN A 183 17.46 6.42 5.36
N PHE A 184 18.67 6.49 5.91
CA PHE A 184 19.10 7.56 6.78
C PHE A 184 19.50 8.78 5.95
N ARG A 185 19.14 9.99 6.37
CA ARG A 185 19.56 11.22 5.67
C ARG A 185 20.30 12.15 6.61
N VAL A 186 21.36 12.75 6.09
CA VAL A 186 22.05 13.88 6.71
C VAL A 186 21.82 15.09 5.82
N LEU A 187 21.40 16.21 6.41
CA LEU A 187 21.03 17.42 5.69
C LEU A 187 21.80 18.63 6.24
N LEU A 188 22.16 19.55 5.35
CA LEU A 188 22.53 20.92 5.68
C LEU A 188 21.41 21.84 5.20
N VAL A 189 20.78 22.54 6.14
CA VAL A 189 19.68 23.48 5.88
C VAL A 189 20.17 24.90 6.17
N LYS A 190 20.13 25.76 5.16
CA LYS A 190 20.48 27.17 5.27
C LYS A 190 19.22 28.01 5.18
N LEU A 191 18.82 28.56 6.32
CA LEU A 191 17.69 29.46 6.44
C LEU A 191 18.16 30.91 6.35
N ARG A 192 17.54 31.69 5.46
CA ARG A 192 17.86 33.11 5.28
C ARG A 192 16.60 33.94 5.51
N SER A 193 16.63 34.78 6.53
CA SER A 193 15.60 35.79 6.82
C SER A 193 15.77 37.00 5.89
N GLY A 194 14.72 37.42 5.18
CA GLY A 194 14.75 38.57 4.27
C GLY A 194 13.38 38.83 3.62
N LYS A 195 13.32 39.67 2.56
CA LYS A 195 12.06 39.97 1.82
C LYS A 195 11.40 38.72 1.21
N ARG A 196 12.15 37.64 1.05
CA ARG A 196 11.69 36.33 0.59
C ARG A 196 12.32 35.29 1.51
N ARG A 197 11.48 34.45 2.15
CA ARG A 197 11.93 33.28 2.89
C ARG A 197 12.62 32.33 1.91
N VAL A 198 13.89 32.00 2.15
CA VAL A 198 14.65 31.06 1.31
C VAL A 198 15.23 29.99 2.23
N ALA A 199 14.89 28.74 1.93
CA ALA A 199 15.49 27.56 2.54
C ALA A 199 16.29 26.83 1.46
N GLU A 200 17.63 26.84 1.58
CA GLU A 200 18.51 26.05 0.73
C GLU A 200 18.85 24.75 1.48
N MET A 201 18.62 23.60 0.83
CA MET A 201 18.80 22.29 1.43
C MET A 201 19.77 21.45 0.59
N HIS A 202 20.79 20.91 1.25
CA HIS A 202 21.67 19.87 0.71
C HIS A 202 21.47 18.63 1.55
N ASN A 203 21.36 17.46 0.92
CA ASN A 203 21.23 16.20 1.66
C ASN A 203 22.02 15.08 0.99
N LYS A 204 22.32 14.06 1.79
CA LYS A 204 22.84 12.78 1.32
C LYS A 204 22.14 11.64 2.02
N ILE A 205 21.80 10.61 1.25
CA ILE A 205 21.15 9.40 1.74
C ILE A 205 22.21 8.34 2.02
N TYR A 206 22.08 7.69 3.17
CA TYR A 206 22.92 6.62 3.65
C TYR A 206 22.06 5.39 3.93
N ALA A 207 22.53 4.22 3.51
CA ALA A 207 21.92 2.97 3.93
C ALA A 207 22.37 2.64 5.36
N ILE A 208 21.45 2.15 6.18
CA ILE A 208 21.81 1.52 7.46
C ILE A 208 21.93 0.01 7.23
N PRO A 209 23.11 -0.59 7.45
CA PRO A 209 23.29 -2.04 7.39
C PRO A 209 22.34 -2.76 8.35
N VAL A 210 21.82 -3.92 7.94
CA VAL A 210 20.93 -4.73 8.79
C VAL A 210 21.63 -5.11 10.10
N ASP A 211 22.92 -5.42 10.03
CA ASP A 211 23.74 -5.75 11.21
C ASP A 211 23.76 -4.60 12.24
N ALA A 212 23.76 -3.34 11.79
CA ALA A 212 23.65 -2.18 12.68
C ALA A 212 22.21 -1.96 13.18
N MET A 213 21.19 -2.27 12.36
CA MET A 213 19.78 -2.15 12.76
C MET A 213 19.37 -3.17 13.83
N GLU A 214 19.97 -4.36 13.80
CA GLU A 214 19.67 -5.49 14.70
C GLU A 214 20.77 -5.77 15.73
N GLY A 215 21.91 -5.06 15.66
CA GLY A 215 23.07 -5.22 16.55
C GLY A 215 22.94 -4.48 17.88
N THR A 216 23.98 -3.74 18.25
CA THR A 216 24.02 -2.90 19.46
C THR A 216 23.73 -1.44 19.15
N GLY A 217 23.26 -0.70 20.15
CA GLY A 217 23.10 0.74 20.06
C GLY A 217 24.41 1.45 19.73
N GLU A 218 25.52 1.00 20.32
CA GLU A 218 26.86 1.51 20.00
C GLU A 218 27.16 1.41 18.51
N GLU A 219 27.00 0.23 17.90
CA GLU A 219 27.21 0.02 16.46
C GLU A 219 26.28 0.89 15.59
N LEU A 220 25.01 1.04 15.98
CA LEU A 220 24.05 1.86 15.26
C LEU A 220 24.43 3.35 15.29
N PHE A 221 24.72 3.89 16.47
CA PHE A 221 25.06 5.31 16.62
C PHE A 221 26.46 5.63 16.08
N ASP A 222 27.41 4.68 16.15
CA ASP A 222 28.71 4.82 15.49
C ASP A 222 28.56 4.87 13.96
N HIS A 223 27.66 4.09 13.37
CA HIS A 223 27.33 4.18 11.94
C HIS A 223 26.65 5.52 11.58
N ILE A 224 25.73 6.00 12.41
CA ILE A 224 25.09 7.32 12.22
C ILE A 224 26.17 8.42 12.22
N VAL A 225 27.05 8.42 13.22
CA VAL A 225 28.16 9.36 13.32
C VAL A 225 29.12 9.18 12.14
N HIS A 226 29.36 7.93 11.67
CA HIS A 226 30.09 7.61 10.43
C HIS A 226 29.61 8.47 9.27
N CYS A 227 28.32 8.36 8.96
CA CYS A 227 27.64 9.09 7.90
C CYS A 227 27.71 10.61 8.07
N ILE A 228 27.57 11.12 9.29
CA ILE A 228 27.64 12.56 9.58
C ILE A 228 29.02 13.13 9.21
N SER A 229 30.12 12.49 9.64
CA SER A 229 31.47 12.95 9.28
C SER A 229 31.70 12.95 7.78
N GLU A 230 31.25 11.91 7.08
CA GLU A 230 31.40 11.81 5.63
C GLU A 230 30.62 12.92 4.90
N PHE A 231 29.42 13.25 5.38
CA PHE A 231 28.63 14.36 4.86
C PHE A 231 29.29 15.73 5.14
N MET A 232 29.80 15.94 6.36
CA MET A 232 30.50 17.18 6.71
C MET A 232 31.78 17.39 5.90
N GLU A 233 32.53 16.32 5.62
CA GLU A 233 33.68 16.34 4.72
C GLU A 233 33.25 16.69 3.29
N TYR A 234 32.21 16.02 2.78
CA TYR A 234 31.65 16.27 1.45
C TYR A 234 31.20 17.73 1.26
N MET A 235 30.57 18.32 2.28
CA MET A 235 30.12 19.71 2.26
C MET A 235 31.22 20.72 2.60
N GLY A 236 32.41 20.27 3.03
CA GLY A 236 33.53 21.14 3.42
C GLY A 236 33.28 21.92 4.72
N ILE A 237 32.49 21.37 5.64
CA ILE A 237 32.05 22.03 6.89
C ILE A 237 32.54 21.32 8.17
N LYS A 238 33.49 20.38 8.05
CA LYS A 238 33.96 19.56 9.18
C LYS A 238 34.56 20.37 10.35
N GLN A 239 35.04 21.57 10.08
CA GLN A 239 35.64 22.49 11.07
C GLN A 239 34.59 23.39 11.76
N CYS A 240 33.33 23.31 11.35
CA CYS A 240 32.24 24.14 11.89
C CYS A 240 31.46 23.37 12.95
N VAL A 241 31.20 24.00 14.10
CA VAL A 241 30.23 23.50 15.08
C VAL A 241 28.87 24.08 14.70
N LEU A 242 27.99 23.23 14.18
CA LEU A 242 26.64 23.61 13.76
C LEU A 242 25.59 23.04 14.72
N PRO A 243 24.50 23.78 14.98
CA PRO A 243 23.34 23.24 15.68
C PRO A 243 22.71 22.12 14.85
N LEU A 244 22.35 21.03 15.52
CA LEU A 244 21.80 19.83 14.92
C LEU A 244 20.39 19.54 15.44
N GLY A 245 19.44 19.37 14.52
CA GLY A 245 18.13 18.80 14.79
C GLY A 245 18.08 17.32 14.41
N PHE A 246 17.63 16.46 15.32
CA PHE A 246 17.54 15.03 15.09
C PHE A 246 16.08 14.60 14.88
N THR A 247 15.68 14.36 13.63
CA THR A 247 14.39 13.70 13.35
C THR A 247 14.53 12.20 13.61
N PHE A 248 13.91 11.74 14.69
CA PHE A 248 13.96 10.36 15.14
C PHE A 248 12.54 9.79 15.20
N SER A 249 12.20 8.96 14.22
CA SER A 249 10.81 8.59 13.92
C SER A 249 10.36 7.35 14.67
N PHE A 250 10.60 7.31 15.98
CA PHE A 250 10.21 6.24 16.88
C PHE A 250 9.50 6.81 18.11
N PRO A 251 8.68 6.01 18.81
CA PRO A 251 8.02 6.46 20.03
C PRO A 251 9.05 6.79 21.12
N CYS A 252 9.10 8.06 21.53
CA CYS A 252 9.98 8.53 22.59
C CYS A 252 9.20 9.32 23.66
N GLU A 253 9.55 9.11 24.92
CA GLU A 253 9.17 10.02 26.00
C GLU A 253 10.16 11.19 26.02
N GLN A 254 9.72 12.36 25.58
CA GLN A 254 10.53 13.56 25.67
C GLN A 254 10.44 14.17 27.07
N ARG A 255 11.57 14.63 27.58
CA ARG A 255 11.67 15.39 28.85
C ARG A 255 12.13 16.84 28.64
N GLY A 256 12.56 17.12 27.42
CA GLY A 256 12.97 18.42 26.93
C GLY A 256 13.05 18.36 25.41
N LEU A 257 13.37 19.50 24.78
CA LEU A 257 13.52 19.55 23.32
C LEU A 257 14.72 18.73 22.85
N ASP A 258 15.78 18.64 23.65
CA ASP A 258 17.02 17.88 23.38
C ASP A 258 17.14 16.61 24.26
N GLN A 259 16.02 16.10 24.78
CA GLN A 259 16.01 14.92 25.66
C GLN A 259 14.88 13.96 25.28
N ALA A 260 15.21 12.74 24.88
CA ALA A 260 14.20 11.76 24.45
C ALA A 260 14.58 10.32 24.79
N ILE A 261 13.80 9.71 25.67
CA ILE A 261 13.94 8.30 26.04
C ILE A 261 13.20 7.44 25.02
N LEU A 262 13.91 6.54 24.33
CA LEU A 262 13.28 5.61 23.40
C LEU A 262 12.39 4.64 24.18
N LEU A 263 11.10 4.63 23.89
CA LEU A 263 10.16 3.74 24.58
C LEU A 263 10.19 2.32 24.01
N LYS A 264 10.18 2.24 22.68
CA LYS A 264 10.16 0.95 21.99
C LYS A 264 10.55 1.10 20.52
N TRP A 265 11.34 0.16 20.02
CA TRP A 265 11.64 0.06 18.61
C TRP A 265 10.41 -0.33 17.78
N THR A 266 10.35 0.23 16.58
CA THR A 266 9.36 -0.11 15.57
C THR A 266 10.04 -0.24 14.20
N LYS A 267 9.27 -0.49 13.14
CA LYS A 267 9.74 -0.44 11.74
C LYS A 267 10.94 -1.36 11.41
N GLY A 268 11.16 -2.41 12.22
CA GLY A 268 12.21 -3.43 11.99
C GLY A 268 13.54 -3.16 12.71
N PHE A 269 13.70 -2.03 13.40
CA PHE A 269 14.87 -1.79 14.26
C PHE A 269 14.80 -2.65 15.53
N LYS A 270 15.94 -3.14 15.99
CA LYS A 270 16.07 -3.95 17.21
C LYS A 270 17.41 -3.75 17.96
N ALA A 271 18.14 -2.67 17.66
CA ALA A 271 19.43 -2.39 18.27
C ALA A 271 19.32 -2.42 19.81
N THR A 272 20.15 -3.25 20.43
CA THR A 272 20.13 -3.51 21.88
C THR A 272 20.78 -2.36 22.66
N GLY A 273 20.31 -2.10 23.88
CA GLY A 273 20.85 -0.99 24.70
C GLY A 273 20.37 0.41 24.26
N CYS A 274 19.28 0.50 23.48
CA CYS A 274 18.66 1.79 23.13
C CYS A 274 17.31 2.01 23.83
N GLU A 275 16.46 0.98 23.96
CA GLU A 275 15.16 1.13 24.62
C GLU A 275 15.36 1.43 26.11
N GLY A 276 14.71 2.48 26.61
CA GLY A 276 14.88 3.00 27.97
C GLY A 276 16.03 4.01 28.13
N GLU A 277 16.84 4.20 27.10
CA GLU A 277 17.98 5.13 27.10
C GLU A 277 17.65 6.43 26.33
N ASP A 278 18.41 7.49 26.64
CA ASP A 278 18.29 8.77 25.97
C ASP A 278 19.01 8.76 24.61
N VAL A 279 18.24 8.88 23.54
CA VAL A 279 18.72 8.84 22.16
C VAL A 279 19.71 9.97 21.87
N VAL A 280 19.52 11.14 22.49
CA VAL A 280 20.42 12.28 22.29
C VAL A 280 21.75 12.02 22.97
N ASP A 281 21.75 11.43 24.17
CA ASP A 281 22.99 11.07 24.86
C ASP A 281 23.72 9.93 24.15
N LEU A 282 23.01 8.92 23.63
CA LEU A 282 23.62 7.88 22.79
C LEU A 282 24.34 8.47 21.57
N LEU A 283 23.74 9.46 20.91
CA LEU A 283 24.35 10.18 19.80
C LEU A 283 25.55 11.02 20.26
N ARG A 284 25.43 11.76 21.37
CA ARG A 284 26.52 12.58 21.94
C ARG A 284 27.72 11.70 22.31
N GLU A 285 27.50 10.54 22.91
CA GLU A 285 28.57 9.60 23.25
C GLU A 285 29.25 9.01 22.00
N ALA A 286 28.49 8.71 20.95
CA ALA A 286 29.06 8.28 19.67
C ALA A 286 29.92 9.37 19.00
N ILE A 287 29.50 10.63 19.07
CA ILE A 287 30.28 11.77 18.56
C ILE A 287 31.59 11.89 19.36
N LYS A 288 31.52 11.81 20.69
CA LYS A 288 32.71 11.84 21.57
C LYS A 288 33.68 10.71 21.29
N ARG A 289 33.21 9.46 21.11
CA ARG A 289 34.07 8.31 20.80
C ARG A 289 34.91 8.51 19.54
N ARG A 290 34.39 9.28 18.57
CA ARG A 290 35.05 9.46 17.29
C ARG A 290 36.13 10.54 17.28
N GLU A 291 36.04 11.54 18.15
CA GLU A 291 37.02 12.63 18.31
C GLU A 291 37.40 13.38 17.00
N GLU A 292 36.55 13.34 15.96
CA GLU A 292 36.84 13.94 14.64
C GLU A 292 36.22 15.33 14.44
N PHE A 293 35.10 15.61 15.11
CA PHE A 293 34.30 16.83 14.97
C PHE A 293 33.38 16.98 16.20
N ASP A 294 32.83 18.17 16.39
CA ASP A 294 31.90 18.47 17.48
C ASP A 294 30.57 19.00 16.94
N LEU A 295 29.46 18.67 17.60
CA LEU A 295 28.11 19.08 17.21
C LEU A 295 27.26 19.43 18.42
N ASP A 296 26.43 20.45 18.24
CA ASP A 296 25.47 20.89 19.25
C ASP A 296 24.09 20.28 18.92
N VAL A 297 23.74 19.16 19.55
CA VAL A 297 22.42 18.55 19.39
C VAL A 297 21.40 19.33 20.22
N VAL A 298 20.64 20.20 19.54
CA VAL A 298 19.73 21.17 20.17
C VAL A 298 18.28 20.70 20.22
N ALA A 299 17.91 19.73 19.39
CA ALA A 299 16.54 19.25 19.32
C ALA A 299 16.46 17.80 18.81
N ILE A 300 15.50 17.05 19.34
CA ILE A 300 15.03 15.78 18.80
C ILE A 300 13.53 15.89 18.52
N VAL A 301 13.10 15.46 17.34
CA VAL A 301 11.73 15.62 16.87
C VAL A 301 11.23 14.34 16.18
N ASN A 302 9.92 14.10 16.22
CA ASN A 302 9.28 13.04 15.44
C ASN A 302 9.07 13.49 13.97
N ASP A 303 9.01 12.55 13.02
CA ASP A 303 8.76 12.84 11.59
C ASP A 303 7.46 13.61 11.35
N THR A 304 6.40 13.33 12.10
CA THR A 304 5.14 14.07 12.03
C THR A 304 5.33 15.55 12.39
N VAL A 305 6.09 15.84 13.45
CA VAL A 305 6.40 17.20 13.93
C VAL A 305 7.27 17.93 12.92
N GLY A 306 8.34 17.27 12.43
CA GLY A 306 9.19 17.84 11.37
C GLY A 306 8.41 18.16 10.10
N THR A 307 7.48 17.29 9.71
CA THR A 307 6.59 17.51 8.56
C THR A 307 5.66 18.70 8.78
N MET A 308 5.03 18.79 9.95
CA MET A 308 4.18 19.94 10.30
C MET A 308 4.97 21.25 10.25
N MET A 309 6.18 21.27 10.79
CA MET A 309 7.02 22.47 10.80
C MET A 309 7.52 22.85 9.40
N SER A 310 7.86 21.86 8.58
CA SER A 310 8.22 22.11 7.18
C SER A 310 7.06 22.75 6.41
N CYS A 311 5.83 22.27 6.59
CA CYS A 311 4.65 22.87 5.96
C CYS A 311 4.29 24.22 6.59
N GLY A 312 4.42 24.37 7.90
CA GLY A 312 4.18 25.60 8.65
C GLY A 312 5.09 26.75 8.27
N TYR A 313 6.29 26.45 7.76
CA TYR A 313 7.20 27.46 7.23
C TYR A 313 6.65 28.19 6.00
N ASP A 314 5.87 27.49 5.17
CA ASP A 314 5.25 28.03 3.96
C ASP A 314 3.79 28.47 4.19
N ASP A 315 3.03 27.75 5.02
CA ASP A 315 1.63 28.04 5.36
C ASP A 315 1.44 28.24 6.88
N PRO A 316 1.22 29.48 7.35
CA PRO A 316 1.08 29.77 8.77
C PRO A 316 -0.18 29.15 9.42
N PHE A 317 -1.12 28.61 8.64
CA PHE A 317 -2.31 27.91 9.16
C PHE A 317 -2.07 26.40 9.37
N CYS A 318 -0.88 25.88 9.05
CA CYS A 318 -0.56 24.47 9.24
C CYS A 318 -0.33 24.14 10.72
N GLU A 319 -1.30 23.44 11.35
CA GLU A 319 -1.24 23.04 12.76
C GLU A 319 -1.38 21.53 12.97
N VAL A 320 -1.26 20.75 11.88
CA VAL A 320 -1.35 19.28 11.89
C VAL A 320 -0.28 18.70 10.97
N GLY A 321 0.49 17.74 11.49
CA GLY A 321 1.40 16.89 10.71
C GLY A 321 0.81 15.50 10.53
N LEU A 322 0.92 14.94 9.32
CA LEU A 322 0.41 13.62 9.00
C LEU A 322 1.45 12.82 8.20
N ILE A 323 1.76 11.62 8.69
CA ILE A 323 2.59 10.65 7.98
C ILE A 323 1.74 9.45 7.60
N VAL A 324 1.72 9.13 6.31
CA VAL A 324 1.11 7.93 5.75
C VAL A 324 2.12 7.26 4.81
N GLY A 325 2.88 6.31 5.35
CA GLY A 325 3.94 5.58 4.64
C GLY A 325 4.15 4.19 5.24
N THR A 326 5.40 3.83 5.57
CA THR A 326 5.69 2.56 6.27
C THR A 326 4.93 2.47 7.60
N GLY A 327 4.75 3.60 8.29
CA GLY A 327 3.85 3.76 9.43
C GLY A 327 2.75 4.80 9.14
N CYS A 328 1.81 4.92 10.07
CA CYS A 328 0.81 5.97 10.07
C CYS A 328 0.84 6.67 11.42
N ASN A 329 1.07 7.98 11.43
CA ASN A 329 1.10 8.79 12.65
C ASN A 329 0.64 10.22 12.37
N ALA A 330 0.22 10.94 13.41
CA ALA A 330 -0.10 12.36 13.30
C ALA A 330 0.36 13.14 14.55
N CYS A 331 0.60 14.43 14.34
CA CYS A 331 0.77 15.41 15.40
C CYS A 331 -0.12 16.63 15.16
N TYR A 332 -0.36 17.42 16.21
CA TYR A 332 -1.09 18.68 16.10
C TYR A 332 -0.72 19.65 17.22
N MET A 333 -1.03 20.94 17.06
CA MET A 333 -0.89 21.93 18.13
C MET A 333 -2.05 21.83 19.13
N GLU A 334 -1.74 21.52 20.39
CA GLU A 334 -2.69 21.45 21.52
C GLU A 334 -2.52 22.65 22.46
N GLU A 335 -3.59 23.05 23.14
CA GLU A 335 -3.58 24.06 24.19
C GLU A 335 -2.90 23.52 25.45
N MET A 336 -1.94 24.26 26.01
CA MET A 336 -1.16 23.80 27.18
C MET A 336 -2.03 23.40 28.37
N LYS A 337 -3.14 24.12 28.62
CA LYS A 337 -4.11 23.79 29.66
C LYS A 337 -4.71 22.38 29.58
N ASN A 338 -4.67 21.74 28.40
CA ASN A 338 -5.15 20.38 28.20
C ASN A 338 -4.03 19.33 28.38
N VAL A 339 -2.76 19.74 28.32
CA VAL A 339 -1.58 18.85 28.40
C VAL A 339 -1.18 18.68 29.85
N GLU A 340 -1.94 17.89 30.60
CA GLU A 340 -1.70 17.74 32.05
C GLU A 340 -0.36 17.06 32.36
N THR A 341 0.24 16.33 31.42
CA THR A 341 1.52 15.64 31.59
C THR A 341 2.73 16.59 31.66
N VAL A 342 2.56 17.88 31.35
CA VAL A 342 3.59 18.92 31.43
C VAL A 342 3.12 20.05 32.33
N GLU A 343 4.02 20.62 33.13
CA GLU A 343 3.67 21.78 33.96
C GLU A 343 3.50 23.06 33.12
N GLY A 344 2.47 23.84 33.45
CA GLY A 344 2.12 25.11 32.81
C GLY A 344 0.86 25.03 31.95
N ASP A 345 0.10 26.13 31.89
CA ASP A 345 -1.18 26.24 31.19
C ASP A 345 -1.21 27.32 30.10
N GLU A 346 -0.13 28.10 29.97
CA GLU A 346 -0.01 29.17 28.98
C GLU A 346 0.53 28.70 27.63
N GLY A 347 -0.12 29.14 26.56
CA GLY A 347 0.30 28.90 25.18
C GLY A 347 -0.09 27.51 24.67
N ARG A 348 0.72 26.98 23.75
CA ARG A 348 0.43 25.74 23.03
C ARG A 348 1.65 24.85 22.97
N MET A 349 1.43 23.57 22.70
CA MET A 349 2.49 22.60 22.45
C MET A 349 2.06 21.62 21.36
N CYS A 350 2.98 21.28 20.47
CA CYS A 350 2.75 20.21 19.51
C CYS A 350 2.73 18.86 20.26
N ILE A 351 1.72 18.05 19.98
CA ILE A 351 1.54 16.72 20.54
C ILE A 351 1.75 15.68 19.45
N ASN A 352 2.66 14.74 19.68
CA ASN A 352 2.77 13.53 18.89
C ASN A 352 1.75 12.50 19.41
N THR A 353 0.74 12.17 18.61
CA THR A 353 -0.36 11.31 19.08
C THR A 353 0.06 9.86 19.30
N GLU A 354 1.03 9.36 18.54
CA GLU A 354 1.32 7.93 18.40
C GLU A 354 0.04 7.10 18.16
N TRP A 355 -0.86 7.61 17.31
CA TRP A 355 -2.20 7.04 17.11
C TRP A 355 -2.21 5.62 16.49
N GLY A 356 -1.05 5.10 16.10
CA GLY A 356 -0.92 3.76 15.51
C GLY A 356 -1.36 2.67 16.48
N ALA A 357 -1.25 2.91 17.79
CA ALA A 357 -1.68 2.04 18.88
C ALA A 357 -3.19 2.10 19.18
N PHE A 358 -3.96 3.01 18.55
CA PHE A 358 -5.41 3.06 18.74
C PHE A 358 -6.04 1.68 18.45
N GLY A 359 -6.97 1.23 19.31
CA GLY A 359 -7.54 -0.11 19.21
C GLY A 359 -6.78 -1.22 19.93
N ASP A 360 -5.57 -1.00 20.45
CA ASP A 360 -4.80 -2.01 21.22
C ASP A 360 -5.51 -2.45 22.52
N ASN A 361 -6.45 -1.64 23.00
CA ASN A 361 -7.34 -1.95 24.14
C ASN A 361 -8.64 -2.64 23.72
N GLY A 362 -8.78 -3.05 22.46
CA GLY A 362 -9.97 -3.71 21.92
C GLY A 362 -11.10 -2.78 21.49
N CYS A 363 -10.93 -1.44 21.59
CA CYS A 363 -12.01 -0.50 21.23
C CYS A 363 -12.38 -0.47 19.73
N LEU A 364 -11.65 -1.20 18.88
CA LEU A 364 -11.94 -1.37 17.45
C LEU A 364 -12.34 -2.81 17.07
N ASP A 365 -12.49 -3.73 18.03
CA ASP A 365 -12.69 -5.15 17.73
C ASP A 365 -14.00 -5.45 16.99
N ASP A 366 -15.00 -4.59 17.10
CA ASP A 366 -16.29 -4.66 16.39
C ASP A 366 -16.17 -4.38 14.89
N ILE A 367 -15.14 -3.64 14.47
CA ILE A 367 -14.87 -3.36 13.05
C ILE A 367 -13.70 -4.18 12.48
N ARG A 368 -12.95 -4.90 13.34
CA ARG A 368 -11.88 -5.80 12.93
C ARG A 368 -12.43 -7.08 12.30
N THR A 369 -11.89 -7.43 11.15
CA THR A 369 -12.22 -8.66 10.41
C THR A 369 -11.29 -9.82 10.78
N GLU A 370 -11.58 -11.01 10.29
CA GLU A 370 -10.66 -12.16 10.40
C GLU A 370 -9.32 -11.89 9.71
N PHE A 371 -9.32 -11.11 8.62
CA PHE A 371 -8.09 -10.72 7.91
C PHE A 371 -7.19 -9.85 8.78
N ASP A 372 -7.77 -8.85 9.46
CA ASP A 372 -7.02 -7.95 10.35
C ASP A 372 -6.39 -8.74 11.51
N ARG A 373 -7.12 -9.71 12.06
CA ARG A 373 -6.64 -10.58 13.14
C ARG A 373 -5.50 -11.49 12.68
N GLU A 374 -5.57 -12.01 11.45
CA GLU A 374 -4.52 -12.88 10.91
C GLU A 374 -3.24 -12.09 10.57
N VAL A 375 -3.37 -10.89 10.01
CA VAL A 375 -2.23 -9.98 9.78
C VAL A 375 -1.55 -9.63 11.10
N ASP A 376 -2.33 -9.29 12.13
CA ASP A 376 -1.83 -8.99 13.47
C ASP A 376 -1.09 -10.20 14.09
N ARG A 377 -1.69 -11.39 14.01
CA ARG A 377 -1.10 -12.65 14.51
C ARG A 377 0.23 -13.01 13.86
N LEU A 378 0.40 -12.69 12.57
CA LEU A 378 1.62 -12.97 11.80
C LEU A 378 2.63 -11.82 11.84
N SER A 379 2.32 -10.71 12.49
CA SER A 379 3.20 -9.55 12.57
C SER A 379 4.34 -9.76 13.56
N MET A 380 5.36 -8.89 13.51
CA MET A 380 6.44 -8.88 14.50
C MET A 380 5.97 -8.46 15.91
N ASN A 381 4.85 -7.75 16.02
CA ASN A 381 4.33 -7.20 17.26
C ASN A 381 2.84 -7.52 17.45
N PRO A 382 2.45 -8.80 17.66
CA PRO A 382 1.04 -9.18 17.80
C PRO A 382 0.33 -8.45 18.94
N GLY A 383 -0.89 -7.97 18.67
CA GLY A 383 -1.72 -7.24 19.62
C GLY A 383 -1.28 -5.81 19.89
N LYS A 384 -0.37 -5.27 19.07
CA LYS A 384 0.13 -3.89 19.14
C LYS A 384 -0.01 -3.20 17.80
N GLN A 385 -0.14 -1.87 17.83
CA GLN A 385 -0.35 -1.05 16.63
C GLN A 385 -1.59 -1.50 15.83
N THR A 386 -2.69 -1.80 16.52
CA THR A 386 -3.94 -2.33 15.93
C THR A 386 -4.49 -1.38 14.87
N THR A 387 -4.43 -0.06 15.12
CA THR A 387 -4.80 0.94 14.12
C THR A 387 -3.84 0.98 12.96
N ARG A 388 -2.58 0.54 13.04
CA ARG A 388 -1.77 0.37 11.83
C ARG A 388 -2.32 -0.77 10.96
N SER A 389 -2.67 -1.90 11.57
CA SER A 389 -3.27 -3.03 10.86
C SER A 389 -4.64 -2.67 10.25
N THR A 390 -5.46 -1.87 10.94
CA THR A 390 -6.76 -1.41 10.43
C THR A 390 -6.69 -0.11 9.62
N ALA A 391 -5.69 0.76 9.77
CA ALA A 391 -5.50 2.00 9.01
C ALA A 391 -4.69 1.79 7.73
N ILE A 392 -4.05 0.63 7.57
CA ILE A 392 -3.85 0.08 6.23
C ILE A 392 -5.19 0.09 5.49
N ARG A 393 -6.37 -0.11 6.13
CA ARG A 393 -7.70 0.15 5.51
C ARG A 393 -7.94 1.63 5.22
N ALA A 394 -7.69 2.57 6.15
CA ALA A 394 -8.04 4.00 6.02
C ALA A 394 -7.15 4.78 5.03
N ALA A 395 -5.83 4.59 5.05
CA ALA A 395 -4.93 5.08 4.00
C ALA A 395 -5.26 4.41 2.66
N SER A 396 -5.79 3.18 2.70
CA SER A 396 -6.34 2.49 1.55
C SER A 396 -7.82 2.78 1.27
N MET A 397 -8.49 3.78 1.88
CA MET A 397 -9.90 4.06 1.57
C MET A 397 -10.08 4.80 0.22
N GLU A 398 -9.05 5.47 -0.29
CA GLU A 398 -8.94 5.78 -1.74
C GLU A 398 -8.56 4.54 -2.59
N TRP A 399 -8.19 3.44 -1.93
CA TRP A 399 -7.65 2.20 -2.50
C TRP A 399 -8.53 0.98 -2.15
N ALA A 400 -9.81 1.18 -1.79
CA ALA A 400 -10.74 0.12 -1.42
C ALA A 400 -10.90 -0.98 -2.51
N PRO A 401 -10.76 -0.69 -3.83
CA PRO A 401 -10.67 -1.72 -4.86
C PRO A 401 -9.43 -2.62 -4.71
N LEU A 402 -8.36 -2.15 -4.07
CA LEU A 402 -7.05 -2.79 -4.02
C LEU A 402 -6.91 -3.75 -2.83
N LEU A 403 -7.53 -3.45 -1.69
CA LEU A 403 -7.73 -4.45 -0.63
C LEU A 403 -8.72 -5.54 -1.08
N SER A 404 -9.73 -5.16 -1.88
CA SER A 404 -10.66 -6.10 -2.52
C SER A 404 -9.96 -7.03 -3.51
N VAL A 405 -9.01 -6.50 -4.29
CA VAL A 405 -8.13 -7.29 -5.17
C VAL A 405 -7.16 -8.14 -4.34
N MET A 406 -6.56 -7.63 -3.27
CA MET A 406 -5.68 -8.42 -2.39
C MET A 406 -6.41 -9.58 -1.72
N ILE A 407 -7.66 -9.39 -1.27
CA ILE A 407 -8.49 -10.44 -0.66
C ILE A 407 -9.07 -11.38 -1.71
N THR A 408 -9.43 -10.89 -2.90
CA THR A 408 -9.81 -11.77 -4.03
C THR A 408 -8.61 -12.58 -4.52
N ILE A 409 -7.41 -12.00 -4.51
CA ILE A 409 -6.14 -12.68 -4.80
C ILE A 409 -5.84 -13.67 -3.68
N PHE A 410 -5.95 -13.32 -2.39
CA PHE A 410 -5.74 -14.26 -1.28
C PHE A 410 -6.72 -15.43 -1.31
N HIS A 411 -8.01 -15.16 -1.59
CA HIS A 411 -9.05 -16.16 -1.69
C HIS A 411 -8.88 -17.04 -2.95
N GLN A 412 -8.45 -16.47 -4.08
CA GLN A 412 -8.03 -17.25 -5.25
C GLN A 412 -6.70 -17.98 -5.03
N PHE A 413 -5.77 -17.47 -4.21
CA PHE A 413 -4.48 -18.08 -3.91
C PHE A 413 -4.62 -19.28 -2.97
N SER A 414 -5.51 -19.18 -1.96
CA SER A 414 -5.86 -20.30 -1.07
C SER A 414 -6.55 -21.44 -1.80
N VAL A 415 -7.26 -21.16 -2.90
CA VAL A 415 -7.94 -22.18 -3.72
C VAL A 415 -7.05 -22.71 -4.85
N ARG A 416 -6.03 -21.97 -5.31
CA ARG A 416 -5.24 -22.28 -6.52
C ARG A 416 -3.81 -22.76 -6.24
N PHE A 417 -3.29 -22.63 -5.01
CA PHE A 417 -1.90 -22.98 -4.64
C PHE A 417 -1.78 -23.75 -3.32
N ASP A 418 -2.65 -24.74 -3.12
CA ASP A 418 -2.45 -25.73 -2.08
C ASP A 418 -1.21 -26.57 -2.44
N GLY A 419 -0.12 -26.43 -1.66
CA GLY A 419 1.14 -27.17 -1.87
C GLY A 419 2.45 -26.38 -2.04
N LEU A 420 2.47 -25.04 -2.00
CA LEU A 420 3.74 -24.25 -2.05
C LEU A 420 4.29 -23.90 -0.65
N PRO A 421 5.63 -23.88 -0.44
CA PRO A 421 6.26 -23.46 0.82
C PRO A 421 5.98 -22.00 1.19
N HIS A 422 5.89 -21.72 2.50
CA HIS A 422 5.47 -20.44 3.09
C HIS A 422 6.27 -19.22 2.61
N GLN A 423 7.58 -19.36 2.35
CA GLN A 423 8.46 -18.26 1.93
C GLN A 423 8.12 -17.71 0.52
N ALA A 424 7.62 -18.55 -0.39
CA ALA A 424 7.22 -18.12 -1.74
C ALA A 424 5.92 -17.29 -1.74
N ARG A 425 5.12 -17.37 -0.67
CA ARG A 425 3.88 -16.60 -0.49
C ARG A 425 4.15 -15.15 -0.06
N PHE A 426 5.23 -14.91 0.69
CA PHE A 426 5.62 -13.58 1.17
C PHE A 426 6.24 -12.70 0.07
N ILE A 427 7.11 -13.27 -0.78
CA ILE A 427 7.75 -12.56 -1.90
C ILE A 427 6.69 -12.02 -2.89
N LYS A 428 5.64 -12.80 -3.16
CA LYS A 428 4.53 -12.38 -4.04
C LYS A 428 3.64 -11.30 -3.42
N ALA A 429 3.50 -11.22 -2.09
CA ALA A 429 2.73 -10.16 -1.44
C ALA A 429 3.37 -8.77 -1.65
N TYR A 430 4.71 -8.70 -1.66
CA TYR A 430 5.46 -7.48 -1.93
C TYR A 430 5.34 -7.02 -3.41
N GLU A 431 5.43 -7.96 -4.36
CA GLU A 431 5.19 -7.66 -5.80
C GLU A 431 3.77 -7.15 -6.05
N VAL A 432 2.79 -7.65 -5.27
CA VAL A 432 1.39 -7.20 -5.33
C VAL A 432 1.24 -5.75 -4.85
N VAL A 433 1.88 -5.33 -3.76
CA VAL A 433 1.83 -3.93 -3.28
C VAL A 433 2.41 -2.96 -4.32
N LYS A 434 3.55 -3.32 -4.95
CA LYS A 434 4.15 -2.51 -6.02
C LYS A 434 3.26 -2.43 -7.27
N ALA A 435 2.72 -3.56 -7.72
CA ALA A 435 1.81 -3.62 -8.87
C ALA A 435 0.47 -2.90 -8.61
N VAL A 436 0.01 -2.88 -7.36
CA VAL A 436 -1.19 -2.17 -6.87
C VAL A 436 -1.00 -0.66 -6.98
N SER A 437 0.13 -0.12 -6.50
CA SER A 437 0.48 1.30 -6.66
C SER A 437 0.58 1.72 -8.11
N GLU A 438 1.19 0.89 -8.97
CA GLU A 438 1.32 1.13 -10.41
C GLU A 438 -0.03 1.08 -11.14
N THR A 439 -0.96 0.21 -10.71
CA THR A 439 -2.28 0.05 -11.33
C THR A 439 -3.23 1.19 -10.93
N ALA A 440 -3.21 1.63 -9.68
CA ALA A 440 -4.04 2.73 -9.21
C ALA A 440 -3.61 4.09 -9.78
N ALA A 441 -2.30 4.35 -9.90
CA ALA A 441 -1.77 5.53 -10.58
C ALA A 441 -2.22 5.62 -12.05
N ARG A 442 -2.56 4.47 -12.65
CA ARG A 442 -3.11 4.38 -14.01
C ARG A 442 -4.60 4.70 -14.09
N ILE A 443 -5.34 4.50 -13.00
CA ILE A 443 -6.79 4.70 -12.89
C ILE A 443 -7.10 6.12 -12.37
N GLY A 444 -6.27 6.68 -11.48
CA GLY A 444 -6.49 7.95 -10.79
C GLY A 444 -6.09 9.24 -11.54
N LYS A 445 -5.94 9.23 -12.87
CA LYS A 445 -5.54 10.45 -13.61
C LYS A 445 -6.55 11.61 -13.57
N ASP A 446 -7.78 11.38 -13.10
CA ASP A 446 -8.86 12.37 -13.14
C ASP A 446 -9.33 12.87 -11.76
N ALA A 447 -8.67 12.52 -10.64
CA ALA A 447 -9.08 13.01 -9.33
C ALA A 447 -7.88 13.35 -8.42
N VAL A 448 -7.88 14.60 -7.95
CA VAL A 448 -7.08 15.19 -6.86
C VAL A 448 -5.64 15.61 -7.22
N ARG A 449 -5.44 16.94 -7.36
CA ARG A 449 -4.13 17.59 -7.31
C ARG A 449 -3.76 17.86 -5.85
N PHE A 450 -2.88 17.05 -5.28
CA PHE A 450 -2.09 17.47 -4.11
C PHE A 450 -0.95 18.38 -4.58
N GLY A 451 -0.59 19.39 -3.77
CA GLY A 451 0.61 20.19 -3.97
C GLY A 451 1.87 19.31 -4.00
N PRO A 452 3.02 19.81 -4.49
CA PRO A 452 4.23 19.01 -4.62
C PRO A 452 4.67 18.50 -3.25
N ILE A 453 4.37 17.23 -2.98
CA ILE A 453 5.01 16.44 -1.93
C ILE A 453 6.48 16.40 -2.32
N CYS A 454 7.37 16.77 -1.39
CA CYS A 454 8.81 16.66 -1.60
C CYS A 454 9.12 15.23 -2.06
N GLY A 455 9.52 15.12 -3.33
CA GLY A 455 9.71 13.84 -4.01
C GLY A 455 10.74 12.99 -3.29
N ASP A 456 10.56 11.67 -3.36
CA ASP A 456 11.53 10.63 -2.98
C ASP A 456 11.32 9.92 -1.63
N THR A 457 10.08 9.80 -1.14
CA THR A 457 9.76 8.86 -0.03
C THR A 457 9.03 7.59 -0.50
N LEU A 458 8.78 7.46 -1.80
CA LEU A 458 8.27 6.24 -2.40
C LEU A 458 9.06 6.00 -3.68
N ILE A 459 9.66 4.82 -3.83
CA ILE A 459 10.44 4.28 -4.97
C ILE A 459 11.93 4.14 -4.64
N MET A 460 12.39 2.86 -4.63
CA MET A 460 13.78 2.36 -4.56
C MET A 460 14.38 2.02 -3.18
N SER A 461 13.90 0.98 -2.48
CA SER A 461 14.74 0.38 -1.40
C SER A 461 14.71 -1.15 -1.25
N THR A 462 14.16 -1.93 -2.18
CA THR A 462 14.08 -3.40 -1.96
C THR A 462 14.34 -4.26 -3.19
N LEU A 463 15.22 -3.83 -4.12
CA LEU A 463 15.54 -4.61 -5.33
C LEU A 463 17.01 -4.98 -5.52
N GLN A 464 17.86 -4.94 -4.48
CA GLN A 464 19.27 -5.32 -4.63
C GLN A 464 19.72 -6.64 -3.97
N ASN A 465 18.91 -7.32 -3.16
CA ASN A 465 19.42 -8.46 -2.37
C ASN A 465 18.77 -9.83 -2.62
N VAL A 466 18.23 -10.11 -3.81
CA VAL A 466 17.89 -11.50 -4.18
C VAL A 466 18.27 -11.79 -5.64
N MET A 467 19.57 -11.82 -5.92
CA MET A 467 20.11 -12.70 -6.96
C MET A 467 21.04 -13.69 -6.27
N PRO A 468 20.73 -15.00 -6.27
CA PRO A 468 21.76 -16.00 -6.01
C PRO A 468 22.71 -15.98 -7.21
N THR A 469 23.99 -15.81 -6.93
CA THR A 469 25.07 -16.26 -7.81
C THR A 469 24.87 -17.75 -8.11
N GLY A 470 24.71 -18.07 -9.39
CA GLY A 470 24.56 -19.43 -9.93
C GLY A 470 24.21 -19.38 -11.40
#